data_AF-A0A956RQ54-F1
#
_entry.id   AF-A0A956RQ54-F1
#
_cell.length_a   1.000
_cell.length_b   1.000
_cell.length_c   1.000
_cell.angle_alpha   90.00
_cell.angle_beta   90.00
_cell.angle_gamma   90.00
#
_symmetry.space_group_name_H-M   'P 1'
#
loop_
_entity.id
_entity.type
_entity.pdbx_description
1 polymer ?
#
loop_
_entity_poly.entity_id
_entity_poly.type
_entity_poly.pdbx_seq_one_letter_code
_entity_poly.pdbx_strand_id
1 'polypeptide(L)' 'MRQLGLAVLAGLLAVAFAHGEVAAQTSGAQSLNITPGARADGMGRAFVALPDDATANWWNPAALAWRS' A
#
# COMPACT_ATOMS: atom_id res chain seq x y z
N MET A 1 -17.91 24.16 -36.59
CA MET A 1 -17.75 24.57 -35.16
C MET A 1 -18.03 23.43 -34.17
N ARG A 2 -19.12 22.64 -34.32
CA ARG A 2 -19.45 21.51 -33.42
C ARG A 2 -18.33 20.45 -33.29
N GLN A 3 -17.76 20.02 -34.41
CA GLN A 3 -16.66 19.05 -34.45
C GLN A 3 -15.34 19.56 -33.86
N LEU A 4 -15.10 20.88 -33.91
CA LEU A 4 -13.94 21.50 -33.27
C LEU A 4 -14.10 21.51 -31.74
N GLY A 5 -15.30 21.78 -31.23
CA GLY A 5 -15.58 21.72 -29.80
C GLY A 5 -15.41 20.32 -29.21
N LEU A 6 -15.83 19.29 -29.94
CA LEU A 6 -15.63 17.89 -29.52
C LEU A 6 -14.15 17.50 -29.50
N ALA A 7 -13.36 17.93 -30.48
CA ALA A 7 -11.92 17.66 -30.52
C ALA A 7 -11.19 18.33 -29.35
N VAL A 8 -11.56 19.57 -29.01
CA VAL A 8 -10.99 20.29 -27.85
C VAL A 8 -11.36 19.60 -26.54
N LEU A 9 -12.62 19.21 -26.36
CA LEU A 9 -13.06 18.50 -25.16
C LEU A 9 -12.34 17.14 -25.01
N ALA A 10 -12.19 16.38 -26.09
CA ALA A 10 -11.47 15.12 -26.08
C ALA A 10 -9.98 15.31 -25.71
N GLY A 11 -9.33 16.36 -26.23
CA GLY A 11 -7.96 16.71 -25.87
C GLY A 11 -7.82 17.10 -24.40
N LEU A 12 -8.74 17.90 -23.87
CA LEU A 12 -8.75 18.30 -22.45
C LEU A 12 -8.96 17.10 -21.52
N LEU A 13 -9.86 16.18 -21.90
CA LEU A 13 -10.07 14.95 -21.15
C LEU A 13 -8.83 14.05 -21.18
N ALA A 14 -8.18 13.90 -22.34
CA ALA A 14 -6.95 13.12 -22.45
C ALA A 14 -5.83 13.65 -21.54
N VAL A 15 -5.66 14.98 -21.45
CA VAL A 15 -4.70 15.62 -20.55
C VAL A 15 -5.09 15.43 -19.07
N ALA A 16 -6.38 15.50 -18.75
CA ALA A 16 -6.87 15.32 -17.39
C ALA A 16 -6.66 13.89 -16.83
N PHE A 17 -6.54 12.88 -17.69
CA PHE A 17 -6.24 11.50 -17.29
C PHE A 17 -4.78 11.09 -17.53
N ALA A 18 -3.95 11.99 -18.08
CA ALA A 18 -2.53 11.77 -18.28
C ALA A 18 -1.74 12.05 -16.99
N HIS A 19 -2.05 11.34 -15.92
CA HIS A 19 -1.22 11.35 -14.72
C HIS A 19 -0.11 10.31 -14.87
N GLY A 20 1.15 10.73 -14.68
CA GLY A 20 2.28 9.81 -14.52
C GLY A 20 2.21 9.07 -13.19
N GLU A 21 2.81 7.89 -13.13
CA GLU A 21 2.87 7.08 -11.92
C GLU A 21 3.40 7.91 -10.74
N VAL A 22 2.65 7.94 -9.64
CA VAL A 22 3.14 8.50 -8.38
C VAL A 22 4.35 7.67 -7.98
N ALA A 23 5.51 8.31 -7.82
CA ALA A 23 6.74 7.62 -7.44
C ALA A 23 6.48 6.73 -6.22
N ALA A 24 6.53 5.40 -6.42
CA ALA A 24 6.37 4.45 -5.34
C ALA A 24 7.46 4.71 -4.30
N GLN A 25 7.08 4.78 -3.02
CA GLN A 25 8.03 4.94 -1.93
C GLN A 25 8.98 3.74 -1.93
N THR A 26 10.26 3.96 -2.20
CA THR A 26 11.27 2.91 -2.17
C THR A 26 11.88 2.86 -0.77
N SER A 27 11.85 1.68 -0.15
CA SER A 27 12.61 1.39 1.05
C SER A 27 13.86 0.61 0.68
N GLY A 28 15.00 0.92 1.33
CA GLY A 28 16.23 0.16 1.17
C GLY A 28 16.15 -1.29 1.68
N ALA A 29 15.08 -1.62 2.44
CA ALA A 29 14.81 -2.95 2.96
C ALA A 29 13.61 -3.57 2.22
N GLN A 30 13.82 -4.04 0.98
CA GLN A 30 12.74 -4.68 0.20
C GLN A 30 12.19 -5.94 0.86
N SER A 31 13.01 -6.64 1.66
CA SER A 31 12.57 -7.77 2.48
C SER A 31 11.44 -7.40 3.45
N LEU A 32 11.35 -6.13 3.86
CA LEU A 32 10.29 -5.64 4.75
C LEU A 32 8.89 -5.58 4.10
N ASN A 33 8.81 -5.73 2.77
CA ASN A 33 7.52 -5.79 2.07
C ASN A 33 6.87 -7.18 2.12
N ILE A 34 7.63 -8.20 2.54
CA ILE A 34 7.19 -9.58 2.65
C ILE A 34 6.85 -9.84 4.11
N THR A 35 5.55 -9.74 4.41
CA THR A 35 5.02 -9.94 5.76
C THR A 35 5.08 -11.42 6.16
N PRO A 36 5.49 -11.74 7.40
CA PRO A 36 5.44 -13.10 7.91
C PRO A 36 4.03 -13.46 8.42
N GLY A 37 3.58 -14.67 8.09
CA GLY A 37 2.41 -15.32 8.67
C GLY A 37 1.10 -15.15 7.89
N ALA A 38 0.49 -16.28 7.50
CA ALA A 38 -0.75 -16.31 6.74
C ALA A 38 -1.95 -15.66 7.47
N ARG A 39 -1.96 -15.70 8.81
CA ARG A 39 -3.00 -15.06 9.62
C ARG A 39 -2.99 -13.54 9.43
N ALA A 40 -1.82 -12.92 9.53
CA ALA A 40 -1.70 -11.47 9.39
C ALA A 40 -2.01 -11.02 7.96
N ASP A 41 -1.62 -11.81 6.95
CA ASP A 41 -1.99 -11.57 5.56
C ASP A 41 -3.50 -11.70 5.32
N GLY A 42 -4.15 -12.70 5.92
CA GLY A 42 -5.61 -12.85 5.90
C GLY A 42 -6.36 -11.69 6.56
N MET A 43 -5.72 -10.97 7.48
CA MET A 43 -6.23 -9.75 8.10
C MET A 43 -5.89 -8.47 7.31
N GLY A 44 -5.39 -8.59 6.07
CA GLY A 44 -4.98 -7.44 5.26
C GLY A 44 -3.81 -6.68 5.86
N ARG A 45 -2.91 -7.39 6.57
CA ARG A 45 -1.75 -6.83 7.28
C ARG A 45 -2.09 -5.88 8.44
N ALA A 46 -3.31 -5.98 8.97
CA ALA A 46 -3.76 -5.21 10.14
C ALA A 46 -3.54 -5.96 11.47
N PHE A 47 -2.31 -6.39 11.75
CA PHE A 47 -2.02 -7.32 12.86
C PHE A 47 -1.33 -6.70 14.09
N VAL A 48 -1.14 -5.37 14.12
CA VAL A 48 -0.37 -4.65 15.15
C VAL A 48 -0.88 -4.79 16.60
N ALA A 49 -2.20 -4.96 16.77
CA ALA A 49 -2.84 -4.97 18.09
C ALA A 49 -2.94 -6.36 18.73
N LEU A 50 -2.84 -7.43 17.94
CA LEU A 50 -2.99 -8.81 18.40
C LEU A 50 -1.84 -9.76 18.00
N PRO A 51 -0.56 -9.32 17.92
CA PRO A 51 0.51 -10.25 17.66
C PRO A 51 0.81 -11.09 18.90
N ASP A 52 0.61 -12.39 18.76
CA ASP A 52 0.64 -13.36 19.84
C ASP A 52 1.50 -14.59 19.55
N ASP A 53 2.23 -14.58 18.43
CA ASP A 53 3.11 -15.63 17.98
C ASP A 53 4.56 -15.14 17.83
N ALA A 54 5.45 -16.01 17.36
CA ALA A 54 6.87 -15.71 17.16
C ALA A 54 7.12 -14.58 16.13
N THR A 55 6.13 -14.21 15.32
CA THR A 55 6.23 -13.11 14.35
C THR A 55 5.96 -11.75 15.00
N ALA A 56 5.62 -11.70 16.30
CA ALA A 56 5.31 -10.46 17.00
C ALA A 56 6.41 -9.39 16.90
N ASN A 57 7.68 -9.77 16.79
CA ASN A 57 8.77 -8.81 16.63
C ASN A 57 8.70 -8.00 15.31
N TRP A 58 8.03 -8.53 14.28
CA TRP A 58 7.76 -7.83 13.03
C TRP A 58 6.61 -6.83 13.15
N TRP A 59 5.56 -7.20 13.88
CA TRP A 59 4.30 -6.46 13.94
C TRP A 59 4.23 -5.45 15.10
N ASN A 60 4.66 -5.88 16.29
CA ASN A 60 4.70 -5.08 17.52
C ASN A 60 5.62 -5.75 18.56
N PRO A 61 6.90 -5.36 18.67
CA PRO A 61 7.83 -5.92 19.65
C PRO A 61 7.37 -5.82 21.10
N ALA A 62 6.56 -4.81 21.46
CA ALA A 62 6.05 -4.65 22.83
C ALA A 62 5.11 -5.80 23.23
N ALA A 63 4.46 -6.46 22.26
CA ALA A 63 3.60 -7.61 22.53
C ALA A 63 4.39 -8.83 23.04
N LEU A 64 5.69 -8.94 22.73
CA LEU A 64 6.56 -9.97 23.30
C LEU A 64 6.77 -9.76 24.81
N ALA A 65 6.86 -8.52 25.25
CA ALA A 65 7.03 -8.18 26.66
C ALA A 65 5.72 -8.33 27.46
N TRP A 66 4.56 -8.16 26.83
CA TRP A 66 3.26 -8.37 27.50
C TRP A 66 2.98 -9.85 27.82
N ARG A 67 3.68 -10.78 27.17
CA ARG A 67 3.47 -12.23 27.30
C ARG A 67 4.42 -12.91 28.30
N SER A 68 5.31 -12.16 28.98
CA SER A 68 6.19 -12.66 30.06
C SER A 68 5.50 -12.59 31.42
#